data_AF-A0A7J4QJ54-F1
#
_entry.id   AF-A0A7J4QJ54-F1
#
_cell.length_a   1.000
_cell.length_b   1.000
_cell.length_c   1.000
_cell.angle_alpha   90.00
_cell.angle_beta   90.00
_cell.angle_gamma   90.00
#
_symmetry.space_group_name_H-M   'P 1'
#
loop_
_entity.id
_entity.type
_entity.pdbx_description
1 polymer ?
#
loop_
_entity_poly.entity_id
_entity_poly.type
_entity_poly.pdbx_seq_one_letter_code
_entity_poly.pdbx_strand_id
1 'polypeptide(L)'
;MRRVLITGFGAFASHSVNPTEALVETWPNAMKVHDPWSHASEDVTVEPRVLSVDEVGASETAKRLLEGERWDAVLHLGLCGTCTNARLEWMGRDEMTMRVPDNAGRQVERGPITGSGDHAAGVDRVRFDLPACDPDLSWSDDAGGYVCNETLHRTLAATVSLDDAPPVLFLHLPSEEHWSLERSRHAVVSVLERMLFPPVVEVAAGALFDGPRVLIARRGAKEAAAGQWELPGGKFEPGEGLEEAVVREWMEELGLEVTPGARRGAWWGMQTWRRYRINVIDVHPVTALPDAFSSEAHDALRWFGPTDEVDAFEWLGPDRDVILTLVATG
;
A
#
# COMPACT_ATOMS: atom_id res chain seq x y z
N MET A 1 4.81 -4.49 18.63
CA MET A 1 4.79 -5.65 17.70
C MET A 1 3.52 -5.51 16.89
N ARG A 2 3.60 -5.57 15.56
CA ARG A 2 2.40 -5.42 14.73
C ARG A 2 1.43 -6.57 14.97
N ARG A 3 0.14 -6.29 14.87
CA ARG A 3 -0.96 -7.22 15.12
C ARG A 3 -1.82 -7.33 13.87
N VAL A 4 -2.02 -8.55 13.37
CA VAL A 4 -2.85 -8.80 12.18
C VAL A 4 -4.07 -9.63 12.52
N LEU A 5 -5.19 -9.37 11.84
CA LEU A 5 -6.38 -10.21 11.89
C LEU A 5 -6.41 -11.07 10.63
N ILE A 6 -6.54 -12.39 10.81
CA ILE A 6 -6.83 -13.33 9.73
C ILE A 6 -8.17 -13.97 10.03
N THR A 7 -9.14 -13.77 9.15
CA THR A 7 -10.44 -14.42 9.31
C THR A 7 -10.67 -15.52 8.29
N GLY A 8 -11.47 -16.51 8.65
CA GLY A 8 -12.04 -17.48 7.71
C GLY A 8 -13.51 -17.67 7.99
N PHE A 9 -14.15 -18.58 7.26
CA PHE A 9 -15.53 -18.96 7.50
C PHE A 9 -15.64 -20.45 7.71
N GLY A 10 -16.60 -20.85 8.54
CA GLY A 10 -16.98 -22.26 8.65
C GLY A 10 -17.63 -22.82 7.40
N ALA A 11 -18.00 -24.11 7.47
CA ALA A 11 -18.82 -24.77 6.46
C ALA A 11 -20.18 -24.06 6.22
N PHE A 12 -20.67 -24.08 4.98
CA PHE A 12 -21.94 -23.46 4.61
C PHE A 12 -22.61 -24.14 3.40
N ALA A 13 -23.93 -23.99 3.31
CA ALA A 13 -24.75 -24.56 2.25
C ALA A 13 -24.47 -26.07 2.03
N SER A 14 -24.10 -26.47 0.81
CA SER A 14 -23.76 -27.86 0.46
C SER A 14 -22.29 -28.22 0.72
N HIS A 15 -21.45 -27.27 1.13
CA HIS A 15 -20.03 -27.52 1.40
C HIS A 15 -19.85 -28.01 2.84
N SER A 16 -19.50 -29.29 3.00
CA SER A 16 -19.23 -29.89 4.31
C SER A 16 -17.86 -29.50 4.89
N VAL A 17 -16.99 -28.89 4.07
CA VAL A 17 -15.65 -28.44 4.46
C VAL A 17 -15.39 -27.08 3.82
N ASN A 18 -14.82 -26.16 4.59
CA ASN A 18 -14.31 -24.89 4.10
C ASN A 18 -12.80 -24.82 4.40
N PRO A 19 -11.91 -24.76 3.39
CA PRO A 19 -10.46 -24.74 3.62
C PRO A 19 -10.02 -23.54 4.47
N THR A 20 -10.80 -22.44 4.47
CA THR A 20 -10.49 -21.26 5.28
C THR A 20 -10.70 -21.49 6.78
N GLU A 21 -11.66 -22.33 7.17
CA GLU A 21 -11.86 -22.78 8.55
C GLU A 21 -10.61 -23.54 9.03
N ALA A 22 -10.23 -24.59 8.29
CA ALA A 22 -9.07 -25.42 8.62
C ALA A 22 -7.75 -24.62 8.69
N LEU A 23 -7.57 -23.65 7.78
CA LEU A 23 -6.41 -22.75 7.80
C LEU A 23 -6.38 -21.89 9.06
N VAL A 24 -7.50 -21.26 9.41
CA VAL A 24 -7.58 -20.29 10.51
C VAL A 24 -7.51 -21.00 11.86
N GLU A 25 -8.20 -22.13 12.05
CA GLU A 25 -8.16 -22.91 13.29
C GLU A 25 -6.75 -23.41 13.65
N THR A 26 -5.92 -23.66 12.62
CA THR A 26 -4.55 -24.14 12.78
C THR A 26 -3.51 -23.03 12.63
N TRP A 27 -3.92 -21.76 12.56
CA TRP A 27 -2.99 -20.65 12.42
C TRP A 27 -2.34 -20.30 13.77
N PRO A 28 -1.00 -20.16 13.85
CA PRO A 28 -0.36 -19.79 15.11
C PRO A 28 -0.68 -18.34 15.49
N ASN A 29 -0.78 -18.05 16.79
CA ASN A 29 -1.03 -16.68 17.30
C ASN A 29 0.16 -15.71 17.12
N ALA A 30 1.26 -16.19 16.54
CA ALA A 30 2.39 -15.37 16.14
C ALA A 30 3.04 -15.99 14.90
N MET A 31 3.57 -15.15 14.02
CA MET A 31 4.33 -15.58 12.86
C MET A 31 5.45 -14.60 12.54
N LYS A 32 6.48 -15.08 11.85
CA LYS A 32 7.51 -14.22 11.29
C LYS A 32 7.08 -13.80 9.89
N VAL A 33 7.19 -12.51 9.60
CA VAL A 33 6.96 -11.93 8.28
C VAL A 33 8.25 -11.33 7.75
N HIS A 34 8.45 -11.44 6.44
CA HIS A 34 9.61 -10.93 5.74
C HIS A 34 9.23 -9.70 4.93
N ASP A 35 10.09 -8.69 4.94
CA ASP A 35 9.96 -7.53 4.08
C ASP A 35 10.32 -7.96 2.65
N PRO A 36 9.38 -7.95 1.69
CA PRO A 36 9.64 -8.43 0.34
C PRO A 36 10.54 -7.48 -0.48
N TRP A 37 10.86 -6.29 0.02
CA TRP A 37 11.76 -5.33 -0.64
C TRP A 37 13.11 -5.21 0.06
N SER A 38 13.36 -5.95 1.14
CA SER A 38 14.63 -5.92 1.85
C SER A 38 14.98 -7.28 2.46
N HIS A 39 16.04 -7.34 3.27
CA HIS A 39 16.37 -8.52 4.06
C HIS A 39 15.80 -8.46 5.49
N ALA A 40 14.95 -7.46 5.77
CA ALA A 40 14.34 -7.30 7.08
C ALA A 40 13.26 -8.36 7.31
N SER A 41 13.06 -8.70 8.59
CA SER A 41 11.94 -9.50 9.04
C SER A 41 11.56 -9.07 10.44
N GLU A 42 10.33 -9.36 10.82
CA GLU A 42 9.86 -9.14 12.18
C GLU A 42 8.83 -10.18 12.57
N ASP A 43 8.68 -10.37 13.88
CA ASP A 43 7.62 -11.19 14.43
C ASP A 43 6.36 -10.33 14.58
N VAL A 44 5.22 -10.88 14.19
CA VAL A 44 3.89 -10.25 14.33
C VAL A 44 2.97 -11.12 15.16
N THR A 45 2.08 -10.48 15.90
CA THR A 45 0.99 -11.17 16.59
C THR A 45 -0.14 -11.40 15.60
N VAL A 46 -0.65 -12.63 15.54
CA VAL A 46 -1.77 -12.99 14.66
C VAL A 46 -2.97 -13.30 15.51
N GLU A 47 -4.11 -12.74 15.13
CA GLU A 47 -5.40 -13.15 15.63
C GLU A 47 -6.13 -13.97 14.55
N PRO A 48 -6.18 -15.31 14.67
CA PRO A 48 -7.03 -16.13 13.84
C PRO A 48 -8.48 -16.08 14.33
N ARG A 49 -9.42 -15.89 13.40
CA ARG A 49 -10.86 -15.79 13.72
C ARG A 49 -11.75 -16.48 12.69
N VAL A 50 -12.41 -17.57 13.07
CA VAL A 50 -13.48 -18.16 12.23
C VAL A 50 -14.77 -17.38 12.46
N LEU A 51 -15.30 -16.80 11.40
CA LEU A 51 -16.58 -16.06 11.39
C LEU A 51 -17.74 -17.00 11.08
N SER A 52 -18.90 -16.74 11.69
CA SER A 52 -20.14 -17.41 11.30
C SER A 52 -20.57 -16.99 9.90
N VAL A 53 -21.19 -17.90 9.16
CA VAL A 53 -21.72 -17.62 7.81
C VAL A 53 -23.13 -17.07 7.94
N ASP A 54 -23.22 -15.85 8.48
CA ASP A 54 -24.45 -15.08 8.68
C ASP A 54 -24.12 -13.58 8.83
N GLU A 55 -25.15 -12.75 9.05
CA GLU A 55 -24.97 -11.31 9.25
C GLU A 55 -24.10 -10.96 10.47
N VAL A 56 -24.15 -11.79 11.52
CA VAL A 56 -23.42 -11.55 12.76
C VAL A 56 -21.93 -11.69 12.49
N GLY A 57 -21.51 -12.78 11.86
CA GLY A 57 -20.13 -13.01 11.47
C GLY A 57 -19.66 -11.99 10.44
N ALA A 58 -20.50 -11.67 9.44
CA ALA A 58 -20.15 -10.68 8.43
C ALA A 58 -19.91 -9.27 9.00
N SER A 59 -20.57 -8.93 10.10
CA SER A 59 -20.45 -7.62 10.73
C SER A 59 -19.41 -7.56 11.84
N GLU A 60 -18.83 -8.70 12.26
CA GLU A 60 -18.02 -8.78 13.48
C GLU A 60 -16.80 -7.84 13.41
N THR A 61 -15.99 -7.97 12.37
CA THR A 61 -14.75 -7.19 12.23
C THR A 61 -15.02 -5.70 12.11
N ALA A 62 -16.02 -5.30 11.32
CA ALA A 62 -16.43 -3.90 11.19
C ALA A 62 -16.86 -3.30 12.54
N LYS A 63 -17.66 -4.02 13.34
CA LYS A 63 -18.08 -3.58 14.67
C LYS A 63 -16.87 -3.39 15.59
N ARG A 64 -15.96 -4.36 15.62
CA ARG A 64 -14.76 -4.30 16.47
C ARG A 64 -13.85 -3.13 16.11
N LEU A 65 -13.66 -2.83 14.82
CA LEU A 65 -12.94 -1.64 14.35
C LEU A 65 -13.58 -0.34 14.89
N LEU A 66 -14.89 -0.22 14.75
CA LEU A 66 -15.67 0.94 15.21
C LEU A 66 -15.70 1.07 16.74
N GLU A 67 -15.60 -0.05 17.47
CA GLU A 67 -15.50 -0.11 18.93
C GLU A 67 -14.10 0.25 19.45
N GLY A 68 -13.15 0.53 18.56
CA GLY A 68 -11.81 1.00 18.92
C GLY A 68 -10.72 -0.06 18.82
N GLU A 69 -11.04 -1.27 18.37
CA GLU A 69 -10.02 -2.29 18.13
C GLU A 69 -9.13 -1.92 16.94
N ARG A 70 -7.84 -2.25 17.04
CA ARG A 70 -6.83 -1.92 16.05
C ARG A 70 -6.03 -3.15 15.64
N TRP A 71 -5.72 -3.18 14.36
CA TRP A 71 -4.82 -4.11 13.69
C TRP A 71 -3.97 -3.32 12.70
N ASP A 72 -2.79 -3.82 12.36
CA ASP A 72 -1.92 -3.28 11.32
C ASP A 72 -2.28 -3.82 9.93
N ALA A 73 -3.05 -4.91 9.86
CA ALA A 73 -3.64 -5.46 8.64
C ALA A 73 -4.83 -6.36 8.98
N VAL A 74 -5.84 -6.37 8.11
CA VAL A 74 -7.00 -7.26 8.19
C VAL A 74 -7.12 -8.03 6.87
N LEU A 75 -6.89 -9.35 6.93
CA LEU A 75 -7.06 -10.23 5.78
C LEU A 75 -8.20 -11.20 6.03
N HIS A 76 -9.29 -11.02 5.29
CA HIS A 76 -10.40 -11.96 5.27
C HIS A 76 -10.12 -13.08 4.27
N LEU A 77 -10.46 -14.32 4.63
CA LEU A 77 -10.38 -15.48 3.73
C LEU A 77 -11.80 -16.00 3.45
N GLY A 78 -12.04 -16.44 2.23
CA GLY A 78 -13.27 -17.14 1.86
C GLY A 78 -13.03 -18.25 0.85
N LEU A 79 -13.97 -19.20 0.78
CA LEU A 79 -13.93 -20.26 -0.23
C LEU A 79 -14.56 -19.76 -1.53
N CYS A 80 -13.82 -19.83 -2.64
CA CYS A 80 -14.41 -19.82 -3.98
C CYS A 80 -14.52 -21.26 -4.51
N GLY A 81 -15.70 -21.86 -4.35
CA GLY A 81 -15.95 -23.25 -4.74
C GLY A 81 -15.86 -23.55 -6.24
N THR A 82 -15.86 -22.52 -7.10
CA THR A 82 -15.77 -22.67 -8.57
C THR A 82 -14.45 -22.18 -9.15
N CYS A 83 -13.56 -21.64 -8.32
CA CYS A 83 -12.28 -21.11 -8.78
C CYS A 83 -11.23 -22.23 -8.77
N THR A 84 -10.34 -22.22 -9.77
CA THR A 84 -9.14 -23.08 -9.79
C THR A 84 -7.92 -22.39 -9.19
N ASN A 85 -7.96 -21.06 -9.10
CA ASN A 85 -6.90 -20.20 -8.58
C ASN A 85 -7.46 -19.25 -7.53
N ALA A 86 -6.62 -18.81 -6.60
CA ALA A 86 -7.02 -17.83 -5.61
C ALA A 86 -7.20 -16.43 -6.22
N ARG A 87 -8.08 -15.64 -5.60
CA ARG A 87 -8.45 -14.29 -6.05
C ARG A 87 -8.39 -13.31 -4.89
N LEU A 88 -7.72 -12.20 -5.11
CA LEU A 88 -7.65 -11.11 -4.15
C LEU A 88 -8.69 -10.05 -4.55
N GLU A 89 -9.67 -9.85 -3.69
CA GLU A 89 -10.76 -8.91 -3.92
C GLU A 89 -10.32 -7.50 -3.55
N TRP A 90 -10.47 -6.56 -4.48
CA TRP A 90 -10.12 -5.15 -4.25
C TRP A 90 -11.34 -4.23 -4.09
N MET A 91 -12.56 -4.77 -4.16
CA MET A 91 -13.79 -4.00 -4.03
C MET A 91 -14.84 -4.78 -3.23
N GLY A 92 -15.37 -4.16 -2.18
CA GLY A 92 -16.57 -4.61 -1.48
C GLY A 92 -17.78 -3.87 -2.02
N ARG A 93 -18.57 -4.54 -2.86
CA ARG A 93 -19.75 -3.94 -3.49
C ARG A 93 -20.87 -3.74 -2.49
N ASP A 94 -21.58 -2.64 -2.57
CA ASP A 94 -22.75 -2.37 -1.72
C ASP A 94 -24.01 -3.07 -2.24
N GLU A 95 -23.90 -4.37 -2.49
CA GLU A 95 -24.98 -5.19 -3.01
C GLU A 95 -24.92 -6.59 -2.43
N MET A 96 -26.08 -7.09 -2.02
CA MET A 96 -26.32 -8.45 -1.59
C MET A 96 -27.30 -9.12 -2.56
N THR A 97 -26.97 -10.32 -3.03
CA THR A 97 -27.79 -11.16 -3.90
C THR A 97 -27.55 -12.63 -3.56
N MET A 98 -28.34 -13.18 -2.63
CA MET A 98 -28.14 -14.51 -2.07
C MET A 98 -28.94 -15.59 -2.83
N ARG A 99 -28.23 -16.51 -3.48
CA ARG A 99 -28.86 -17.66 -4.18
C ARG A 99 -29.38 -18.74 -3.24
N VAL A 100 -28.80 -18.84 -2.06
CA VAL A 100 -29.14 -19.78 -0.98
C VAL A 100 -29.20 -19.02 0.35
N PRO A 101 -29.95 -19.50 1.36
CA PRO A 101 -29.94 -18.89 2.68
C PRO A 101 -28.58 -19.07 3.37
N ASP A 102 -28.22 -18.09 4.20
CA ASP A 102 -27.10 -18.18 5.14
C ASP A 102 -27.38 -19.16 6.29
N ASN A 103 -26.39 -19.42 7.15
CA ASN A 103 -26.51 -20.42 8.21
C ASN A 103 -27.55 -20.03 9.29
N ALA A 104 -27.97 -18.75 9.34
CA ALA A 104 -29.06 -18.27 10.18
C ALA A 104 -30.43 -18.29 9.46
N GLY A 105 -30.48 -18.71 8.20
CA GLY A 105 -31.69 -18.78 7.39
C GLY A 105 -32.05 -17.46 6.68
N ARG A 106 -31.20 -16.43 6.75
CA ARG A 106 -31.43 -15.17 6.02
C ARG A 106 -31.10 -15.37 4.55
N GLN A 107 -32.01 -14.95 3.68
CA GLN A 107 -31.81 -14.94 2.24
C GLN A 107 -32.29 -13.61 1.67
N VAL A 108 -31.38 -12.86 1.05
CA VAL A 108 -31.67 -11.57 0.42
C VAL A 108 -31.74 -11.77 -1.09
N GLU A 109 -32.91 -11.54 -1.70
CA GLU A 109 -33.08 -11.68 -3.16
C GLU A 109 -32.19 -10.70 -3.92
N ARG A 110 -32.30 -9.40 -3.57
CA ARG A 110 -31.38 -8.34 -3.99
C ARG A 110 -31.57 -7.12 -3.08
N GLY A 111 -30.49 -6.49 -2.65
CA GLY A 111 -30.58 -5.24 -1.87
C GLY A 111 -29.21 -4.66 -1.51
N PRO A 112 -29.15 -3.41 -1.03
CA PRO A 112 -27.89 -2.83 -0.54
C PRO A 112 -27.47 -3.48 0.78
N ILE A 113 -26.17 -3.41 1.09
CA ILE A 113 -25.65 -3.83 2.40
C ILE A 113 -25.73 -2.66 3.39
N THR A 114 -25.22 -1.49 2.99
CA THR A 114 -25.28 -0.25 3.77
C THR A 114 -26.04 0.87 3.07
N GLY A 115 -26.10 0.85 1.73
CA GLY A 115 -26.66 1.94 0.92
C GLY A 115 -25.72 3.14 0.76
N SER A 116 -24.43 2.99 1.10
CA SER A 116 -23.40 4.03 1.01
C SER A 116 -22.55 3.97 -0.27
N GLY A 117 -22.80 2.98 -1.15
CA GLY A 117 -22.03 2.76 -2.37
C GLY A 117 -20.79 1.89 -2.16
N ASP A 118 -20.15 1.49 -3.25
CA ASP A 118 -19.03 0.55 -3.23
C ASP A 118 -17.80 1.13 -2.52
N HIS A 119 -17.09 0.26 -1.79
CA HIS A 119 -15.83 0.63 -1.14
C HIS A 119 -14.68 -0.16 -1.75
N ALA A 120 -13.61 0.55 -2.14
CA ALA A 120 -12.39 -0.07 -2.63
C ALA A 120 -11.45 -0.41 -1.45
N ALA A 121 -10.70 -1.51 -1.59
CA ALA A 121 -9.60 -1.81 -0.71
C ALA A 121 -8.56 -0.67 -0.75
N GLY A 122 -8.00 -0.34 0.41
CA GLY A 122 -6.97 0.71 0.53
C GLY A 122 -5.63 0.39 -0.13
N VAL A 123 -5.52 -0.68 -0.92
CA VAL A 123 -4.25 -1.11 -1.53
C VAL A 123 -4.09 -0.57 -2.95
N ASP A 124 -2.86 -0.19 -3.28
CA ASP A 124 -2.48 0.17 -4.64
C ASP A 124 -2.15 -1.08 -5.46
N ARG A 125 -3.11 -1.53 -6.26
CA ARG A 125 -3.01 -2.74 -7.11
C ARG A 125 -1.81 -2.72 -8.06
N VAL A 126 -1.38 -1.53 -8.51
CA VAL A 126 -0.25 -1.40 -9.44
C VAL A 126 1.06 -1.74 -8.74
N ARG A 127 1.21 -1.33 -7.48
CA ARG A 127 2.45 -1.51 -6.72
C ARG A 127 2.46 -2.73 -5.81
N PHE A 128 1.31 -3.32 -5.51
CA PHE A 128 1.21 -4.52 -4.67
C PHE A 128 1.96 -5.73 -5.25
N ASP A 129 2.15 -5.77 -6.58
CA ASP A 129 2.91 -6.80 -7.31
C ASP A 129 2.42 -8.23 -6.98
N LEU A 130 1.16 -8.47 -7.34
CA LEU A 130 0.45 -9.71 -7.06
C LEU A 130 1.18 -10.99 -7.55
N PRO A 131 1.83 -11.03 -8.74
CA PRO A 131 2.54 -12.21 -9.20
C PRO A 131 3.69 -12.66 -8.30
N ALA A 132 4.28 -11.74 -7.54
CA ALA A 132 5.31 -12.09 -6.56
C ALA A 132 4.75 -12.67 -5.26
N CYS A 133 3.43 -12.54 -5.00
CA CYS A 133 2.78 -13.26 -3.90
C CYS A 133 2.61 -14.74 -4.25
N ASP A 134 2.01 -15.01 -5.41
CA ASP A 134 1.91 -16.31 -6.07
C ASP A 134 1.54 -16.01 -7.54
N PRO A 135 2.22 -16.61 -8.53
CA PRO A 135 2.00 -16.30 -9.95
C PRO A 135 0.58 -16.65 -10.44
N ASP A 136 -0.14 -17.53 -9.74
CA ASP A 136 -1.51 -17.91 -10.09
C ASP A 136 -2.57 -17.05 -9.38
N LEU A 137 -2.18 -16.12 -8.49
CA LEU A 137 -3.11 -15.16 -7.89
C LEU A 137 -3.63 -14.16 -8.94
N SER A 138 -4.89 -13.78 -8.81
CA SER A 138 -5.51 -12.76 -9.68
C SER A 138 -6.31 -11.74 -8.88
N TRP A 139 -6.42 -10.52 -9.40
CA TRP A 139 -7.32 -9.52 -8.85
C TRP A 139 -8.76 -9.80 -9.25
N SER A 140 -9.70 -9.53 -8.35
CA SER A 140 -11.14 -9.60 -8.61
C SER A 140 -11.85 -8.38 -8.02
N ASP A 141 -12.84 -7.84 -8.74
CA ASP A 141 -13.72 -6.76 -8.29
C ASP A 141 -15.11 -7.29 -7.89
N ASP A 142 -15.24 -8.60 -7.75
CA ASP A 142 -16.50 -9.30 -7.47
C ASP A 142 -16.26 -10.40 -6.43
N ALA A 143 -16.45 -10.03 -5.16
CA ALA A 143 -16.43 -10.96 -4.03
C ALA A 143 -17.72 -11.82 -3.93
N GLY A 144 -18.59 -11.76 -4.96
CA GLY A 144 -19.89 -12.41 -5.00
C GLY A 144 -21.01 -11.59 -4.34
N GLY A 145 -22.24 -12.10 -4.38
CA GLY A 145 -23.41 -11.47 -3.76
C GLY A 145 -23.76 -12.01 -2.36
N TYR A 146 -22.80 -12.62 -1.66
CA TYR A 146 -23.04 -13.40 -0.44
C TYR A 146 -22.28 -12.85 0.77
N VAL A 147 -22.19 -13.62 1.86
CA VAL A 147 -21.56 -13.23 3.14
C VAL A 147 -20.11 -12.76 2.95
N CYS A 148 -19.34 -13.31 2.00
CA CYS A 148 -17.97 -12.88 1.73
C CYS A 148 -17.88 -11.39 1.32
N ASN A 149 -18.71 -10.98 0.36
CA ASN A 149 -18.81 -9.58 -0.06
C ASN A 149 -19.37 -8.69 1.04
N GLU A 150 -20.34 -9.18 1.81
CA GLU A 150 -20.87 -8.47 2.97
C GLU A 150 -19.78 -8.12 3.99
N THR A 151 -18.95 -9.10 4.33
CA THR A 151 -17.82 -8.91 5.26
C THR A 151 -16.84 -7.88 4.71
N LEU A 152 -16.41 -8.04 3.46
CA LEU A 152 -15.46 -7.10 2.84
C LEU A 152 -16.03 -5.68 2.82
N HIS A 153 -17.26 -5.52 2.33
CA HIS A 153 -17.92 -4.23 2.23
C HIS A 153 -18.09 -3.56 3.60
N ARG A 154 -18.59 -4.29 4.62
CA ARG A 154 -18.79 -3.73 5.96
C ARG A 154 -17.46 -3.34 6.63
N THR A 155 -16.42 -4.18 6.49
CA THR A 155 -15.09 -3.87 7.05
C THR A 155 -14.49 -2.63 6.36
N LEU A 156 -14.57 -2.52 5.03
CA LEU A 156 -14.11 -1.33 4.30
C LEU A 156 -14.93 -0.08 4.61
N ALA A 157 -16.25 -0.19 4.75
CA ALA A 157 -17.08 0.95 5.14
C ALA A 157 -16.68 1.48 6.53
N ALA A 158 -16.31 0.59 7.45
CA ALA A 158 -15.84 0.98 8.78
C ALA A 158 -14.49 1.73 8.73
N THR A 159 -13.58 1.37 7.81
CA THR A 159 -12.28 2.03 7.71
C THR A 159 -12.38 3.49 7.25
N VAL A 160 -13.40 3.85 6.47
CA VAL A 160 -13.63 5.25 6.03
C VAL A 160 -13.77 6.22 7.20
N SER A 161 -14.22 5.74 8.36
CA SER A 161 -14.42 6.58 9.56
C SER A 161 -13.21 6.60 10.50
N LEU A 162 -12.06 6.05 10.10
CA LEU A 162 -10.87 5.91 10.94
C LEU A 162 -9.69 6.67 10.32
N ASP A 163 -9.00 7.49 11.12
CA ASP A 163 -7.82 8.25 10.67
C ASP A 163 -6.60 7.35 10.38
N ASP A 164 -6.48 6.24 11.11
CA ASP A 164 -5.39 5.26 10.99
C ASP A 164 -5.98 3.87 10.75
N ALA A 165 -6.64 3.73 9.60
CA ALA A 165 -7.32 2.50 9.25
C ALA A 165 -6.34 1.44 8.71
N PRO A 166 -6.47 0.16 9.10
CA PRO A 166 -5.65 -0.90 8.51
C PRO A 166 -5.95 -1.09 7.02
N PRO A 167 -5.00 -1.63 6.25
CA PRO A 167 -5.30 -2.20 4.96
C PRO A 167 -6.22 -3.41 5.17
N VAL A 168 -7.30 -3.46 4.39
CA VAL A 168 -8.29 -4.53 4.41
C VAL A 168 -8.31 -5.18 3.04
N LEU A 169 -8.16 -6.49 3.01
CA LEU A 169 -8.30 -7.29 1.80
C LEU A 169 -9.11 -8.56 2.07
N PHE A 170 -9.66 -9.13 1.01
CA PHE A 170 -10.32 -10.43 1.03
C PHE A 170 -9.67 -11.36 0.02
N LEU A 171 -9.19 -12.52 0.46
CA LEU A 171 -8.58 -13.55 -0.37
C LEU A 171 -9.55 -14.73 -0.50
N HIS A 172 -10.13 -14.89 -1.68
CA HIS A 172 -10.84 -16.11 -2.05
C HIS A 172 -9.83 -17.20 -2.40
N LEU A 173 -9.87 -18.30 -1.66
CA LEU A 173 -9.08 -19.50 -1.91
C LEU A 173 -9.94 -20.53 -2.67
N PRO A 174 -9.35 -21.28 -3.62
CA PRO A 174 -10.05 -22.38 -4.27
C PRO A 174 -10.19 -23.57 -3.31
N SER A 175 -10.91 -24.61 -3.73
CA SER A 175 -11.03 -25.85 -2.95
C SER A 175 -9.68 -26.60 -2.85
N GLU A 176 -9.60 -27.53 -1.88
CA GLU A 176 -8.41 -28.38 -1.70
C GLU A 176 -8.14 -29.33 -2.88
N GLU A 177 -9.10 -29.51 -3.80
CA GLU A 177 -8.90 -30.23 -5.06
C GLU A 177 -7.95 -29.47 -6.02
N HIS A 178 -7.88 -28.14 -5.86
CA HIS A 178 -7.04 -27.28 -6.69
C HIS A 178 -5.79 -26.82 -5.94
N TRP A 179 -5.93 -26.34 -4.71
CA TRP A 179 -4.80 -25.85 -3.90
C TRP A 179 -4.74 -26.56 -2.56
N SER A 180 -3.59 -27.16 -2.23
CA SER A 180 -3.38 -27.70 -0.90
C SER A 180 -3.49 -26.61 0.18
N LEU A 181 -3.82 -27.01 1.42
CA LEU A 181 -3.80 -26.09 2.57
C LEU A 181 -2.42 -25.44 2.75
N GLU A 182 -1.33 -26.16 2.49
CA GLU A 182 0.03 -25.62 2.56
C GLU A 182 0.25 -24.50 1.54
N ARG A 183 -0.14 -24.71 0.27
CA ARG A 183 -0.05 -23.67 -0.76
C ARG A 183 -0.91 -22.47 -0.39
N SER A 184 -2.15 -22.71 0.05
CA SER A 184 -3.06 -21.65 0.48
C SER A 184 -2.49 -20.84 1.65
N ARG A 185 -1.85 -21.50 2.62
CA ARG A 185 -1.14 -20.85 3.72
C ARG A 185 0.01 -19.97 3.22
N HIS A 186 0.82 -20.45 2.27
CA HIS A 186 1.89 -19.63 1.66
C HIS A 186 1.34 -18.37 0.99
N ALA A 187 0.25 -18.49 0.22
CA ALA A 187 -0.39 -17.34 -0.41
C ALA A 187 -0.89 -16.31 0.63
N VAL A 188 -1.52 -16.79 1.72
CA VAL A 188 -1.97 -15.93 2.82
C VAL A 188 -0.79 -15.18 3.48
N VAL A 189 0.31 -15.88 3.77
CA VAL A 189 1.52 -15.26 4.35
C VAL A 189 2.09 -14.20 3.40
N SER A 190 2.24 -14.51 2.12
CA SER A 190 2.84 -13.59 1.16
C SER A 190 1.98 -12.35 0.91
N VAL A 191 0.65 -12.51 0.88
CA VAL A 191 -0.29 -11.38 0.83
C VAL A 191 -0.15 -10.51 2.09
N LEU A 192 -0.06 -11.11 3.29
CA LEU A 192 0.14 -10.36 4.53
C LEU A 192 1.47 -9.61 4.57
N GLU A 193 2.55 -10.20 4.08
CA GLU A 193 3.85 -9.53 3.94
C GLU A 193 3.72 -8.28 3.06
N ARG A 194 3.02 -8.37 1.93
CA ARG A 194 2.77 -7.23 1.03
C ARG A 194 1.76 -6.21 1.56
N MET A 195 0.89 -6.59 2.50
CA MET A 195 0.02 -5.65 3.21
C MET A 195 0.80 -4.88 4.28
N LEU A 196 1.64 -5.59 5.03
CA LEU A 196 2.34 -5.05 6.19
C LEU A 196 3.52 -4.18 5.79
N PHE A 197 4.31 -4.65 4.86
CA PHE A 197 5.32 -3.82 4.25
C PHE A 197 4.61 -3.27 3.01
N PRO A 198 4.51 -1.95 2.78
CA PRO A 198 4.18 -1.40 1.47
C PRO A 198 5.45 -1.20 0.62
N PRO A 199 5.32 -1.25 -0.72
CA PRO A 199 6.45 -1.11 -1.63
C PRO A 199 7.18 0.20 -1.42
N VAL A 200 8.51 0.11 -1.42
CA VAL A 200 9.41 1.26 -1.36
C VAL A 200 9.64 1.76 -2.76
N VAL A 201 9.26 3.00 -3.03
CA VAL A 201 9.64 3.69 -4.25
C VAL A 201 10.96 4.38 -4.04
N GLU A 202 11.94 3.92 -4.80
CA GLU A 202 13.26 4.52 -4.88
C GLU A 202 13.18 5.80 -5.71
N VAL A 203 13.63 6.90 -5.11
CA VAL A 203 13.73 8.22 -5.74
C VAL A 203 15.19 8.64 -5.71
N ALA A 204 15.70 9.12 -6.84
CA ALA A 204 17.02 9.73 -6.96
C ALA A 204 16.83 11.24 -6.91
N ALA A 205 17.51 11.91 -5.98
CA ALA A 205 17.45 13.36 -5.83
C ALA A 205 18.85 13.96 -5.90
N GLY A 206 18.99 15.06 -6.62
CA GLY A 206 20.25 15.78 -6.76
C GLY A 206 20.33 16.96 -5.78
N ALA A 207 21.45 17.09 -5.07
CA ALA A 207 21.76 18.24 -4.25
C ALA A 207 22.77 19.13 -4.98
N LEU A 208 22.29 20.25 -5.53
CA LEU A 208 23.15 21.30 -6.09
C LEU A 208 23.37 22.37 -5.03
N PHE A 209 24.65 22.65 -4.72
CA PHE A 209 25.02 23.64 -3.71
C PHE A 209 25.58 24.94 -4.33
N ASP A 210 25.25 26.06 -3.70
CA ASP A 210 25.90 27.37 -3.88
C ASP A 210 26.26 27.96 -2.51
N GLY A 211 27.50 27.69 -2.09
CA GLY A 211 27.93 27.90 -0.71
C GLY A 211 27.09 27.04 0.25
N PRO A 212 26.54 27.62 1.34
CA PRO A 212 25.72 26.89 2.31
C PRO A 212 24.27 26.69 1.84
N ARG A 213 23.94 27.06 0.60
CA ARG A 213 22.59 26.99 0.05
C ARG A 213 22.45 25.80 -0.87
N VAL A 214 21.27 25.20 -0.90
CA VAL A 214 20.91 24.11 -1.81
C VAL A 214 19.77 24.56 -2.73
N LEU A 215 19.79 24.11 -3.98
CA LEU A 215 18.72 24.39 -4.93
C LEU A 215 17.50 23.49 -4.63
N ILE A 216 16.34 24.10 -4.43
CA ILE A 216 15.05 23.42 -4.29
C ILE A 216 14.12 23.83 -5.44
N ALA A 217 13.18 22.94 -5.77
CA ALA A 217 12.18 23.16 -6.82
C ALA A 217 10.76 23.06 -6.25
N ARG A 218 9.81 23.80 -6.82
CA ARG A 218 8.39 23.74 -6.46
C ARG A 218 7.58 23.05 -7.54
N ARG A 219 6.80 22.06 -7.13
CA ARG A 219 5.94 21.26 -8.02
C ARG A 219 4.90 22.14 -8.71
N GLY A 220 4.82 22.02 -10.03
CA GLY A 220 3.94 22.82 -10.87
C GLY A 220 2.45 22.51 -10.65
N ALA A 221 1.58 23.41 -11.11
CA ALA A 221 0.13 23.33 -10.88
C ALA A 221 -0.56 22.07 -11.44
N LYS A 222 0.06 21.38 -12.41
CA LYS A 222 -0.47 20.16 -13.03
C LYS A 222 -0.02 18.88 -12.32
N GLU A 223 0.94 19.00 -11.43
CA GLU A 223 1.53 17.87 -10.73
C GLU A 223 0.68 17.43 -9.53
N ALA A 224 0.79 16.15 -9.17
CA ALA A 224 0.33 15.69 -7.87
C ALA A 224 1.07 16.47 -6.77
N ALA A 225 0.35 16.89 -5.72
CA ALA A 225 0.89 17.73 -4.65
C ALA A 225 1.49 19.07 -5.14
N ALA A 226 0.83 19.70 -6.13
CA ALA A 226 1.16 21.02 -6.64
C ALA A 226 1.42 22.06 -5.53
N GLY A 227 2.45 22.88 -5.73
CA GLY A 227 2.84 23.93 -4.77
C GLY A 227 3.81 23.47 -3.67
N GLN A 228 4.00 22.17 -3.49
CA GLN A 228 4.99 21.64 -2.55
C GLN A 228 6.42 21.74 -3.10
N TRP A 229 7.39 21.85 -2.19
CA TRP A 229 8.82 21.98 -2.47
C TRP A 229 9.57 20.68 -2.22
N GLU A 230 10.56 20.41 -3.05
CA GLU A 230 11.38 19.19 -3.04
C GLU A 230 12.79 19.45 -3.61
N LEU A 231 13.70 18.49 -3.42
CA LEU A 231 14.89 18.39 -4.25
C LEU A 231 14.53 17.93 -5.68
N PRO A 232 15.15 18.48 -6.73
CA PRO A 232 14.95 17.99 -8.09
C PRO A 232 15.41 16.54 -8.24
N GLY A 233 14.59 15.73 -8.92
CA GLY A 233 14.80 14.30 -9.02
C GLY A 233 13.49 13.53 -9.18
N GLY A 234 13.63 12.22 -9.45
CA GLY A 234 12.48 11.37 -9.73
C GLY A 234 12.74 9.91 -9.47
N LYS A 235 11.83 9.07 -9.96
CA LYS A 235 11.82 7.64 -9.64
C LYS A 235 12.85 6.91 -10.48
N PHE A 236 13.40 5.85 -9.92
CA PHE A 236 14.27 4.95 -10.67
C PHE A 236 13.46 4.27 -11.78
N GLU A 237 14.03 4.19 -12.97
CA GLU A 237 13.56 3.29 -14.02
C GLU A 237 14.04 1.84 -13.77
N PRO A 238 13.38 0.83 -14.36
CA PRO A 238 13.79 -0.56 -14.19
C PRO A 238 15.25 -0.81 -14.60
N GLY A 239 16.08 -1.22 -13.63
CA GLY A 239 17.50 -1.54 -13.84
C GLY A 239 18.44 -0.33 -13.76
N GLU A 240 17.92 0.87 -13.51
CA GLU A 240 18.68 2.11 -13.42
C GLU A 240 19.44 2.25 -12.10
N GLY A 241 20.67 2.76 -12.15
CA GLY A 241 21.46 3.13 -10.97
C GLY A 241 21.13 4.55 -10.47
N LEU A 242 21.51 4.85 -9.21
CA LEU A 242 21.29 6.18 -8.61
C LEU A 242 21.89 7.33 -9.44
N GLU A 243 23.12 7.15 -9.92
CA GLU A 243 23.85 8.15 -10.70
C GLU A 243 23.23 8.37 -12.08
N GLU A 244 22.71 7.32 -12.71
CA GLU A 244 22.03 7.41 -14.01
C GLU A 244 20.69 8.12 -13.85
N ALA A 245 19.91 7.72 -12.83
CA ALA A 245 18.61 8.30 -12.51
C ALA A 245 18.72 9.81 -12.25
N VAL A 246 19.67 10.26 -11.42
CA VAL A 246 19.76 11.69 -11.10
C VAL A 246 20.13 12.53 -12.32
N VAL A 247 21.00 12.01 -13.21
CA VAL A 247 21.41 12.73 -14.43
C VAL A 247 20.25 12.84 -15.40
N ARG A 248 19.49 11.74 -15.59
CA ARG A 248 18.29 11.73 -16.43
C ARG A 248 17.23 12.69 -15.91
N GLU A 249 16.87 12.58 -14.63
CA GLU A 249 15.82 13.40 -14.02
C GLU A 249 16.18 14.89 -14.03
N TRP A 250 17.44 15.26 -13.75
CA TRP A 250 17.87 16.67 -13.84
C TRP A 250 17.78 17.24 -15.27
N MET A 251 18.05 16.41 -16.27
CA MET A 251 17.86 16.81 -17.67
C MET A 251 16.38 16.92 -18.02
N GLU A 252 15.55 15.97 -17.61
CA GLU A 252 14.11 15.93 -17.93
C GLU A 252 13.32 17.04 -17.22
N GLU A 253 13.55 17.20 -15.92
CA GLU A 253 12.80 18.15 -15.10
C GLU A 253 13.32 19.57 -15.23
N LEU A 254 14.65 19.76 -15.34
CA LEU A 254 15.27 21.08 -15.30
C LEU A 254 15.96 21.49 -16.60
N GLY A 255 16.13 20.59 -17.56
CA GLY A 255 16.94 20.84 -18.76
C GLY A 255 18.43 21.01 -18.44
N LEU A 256 18.89 20.47 -17.30
CA LEU A 256 20.24 20.67 -16.79
C LEU A 256 21.06 19.40 -16.90
N GLU A 257 22.12 19.46 -17.70
CA GLU A 257 23.16 18.44 -17.69
C GLU A 257 24.01 18.57 -16.42
N VAL A 258 24.08 17.49 -15.66
CA VAL A 258 24.85 17.41 -14.41
C VAL A 258 25.75 16.18 -14.42
N THR A 259 26.83 16.25 -13.64
CA THR A 259 27.62 15.07 -13.26
C THR A 259 27.35 14.73 -11.79
N PRO A 260 27.17 13.44 -11.46
CA PRO A 260 26.96 13.00 -10.09
C PRO A 260 28.23 13.13 -9.24
N GLY A 261 28.05 13.42 -7.96
CA GLY A 261 29.11 13.60 -6.97
C GLY A 261 28.99 12.64 -5.79
N ALA A 262 29.26 13.14 -4.58
CA ALA A 262 29.22 12.31 -3.38
C ALA A 262 27.79 11.96 -2.96
N ARG A 263 27.55 10.71 -2.56
CA ARG A 263 26.28 10.30 -1.94
C ARG A 263 26.14 10.96 -0.57
N ARG A 264 25.02 11.64 -0.33
CA ARG A 264 24.72 12.32 0.94
C ARG A 264 23.94 11.46 1.91
N GLY A 265 23.09 10.57 1.42
CA GLY A 265 22.34 9.67 2.28
C GLY A 265 21.07 9.15 1.62
N ALA A 266 20.20 8.60 2.46
CA ALA A 266 18.86 8.20 2.07
C ALA A 266 17.86 8.55 3.19
N TRP A 267 16.73 9.14 2.82
CA TRP A 267 15.66 9.52 3.74
C TRP A 267 14.39 8.75 3.40
N TRP A 268 13.64 8.40 4.43
CA TRP A 268 12.44 7.61 4.30
C TRP A 268 11.22 8.50 4.48
N GLY A 269 10.32 8.45 3.51
CA GLY A 269 9.00 9.08 3.57
C GLY A 269 7.91 8.02 3.58
N MET A 270 6.77 8.33 4.20
CA MET A 270 5.58 7.50 4.12
C MET A 270 4.42 8.34 3.60
N GLN A 271 3.81 7.88 2.50
CA GLN A 271 2.46 8.26 2.11
C GLN A 271 1.56 7.06 2.37
N THR A 272 0.25 7.28 2.54
CA THR A 272 -0.77 6.36 3.08
C THR A 272 -0.49 4.86 2.87
N TRP A 273 -0.05 4.43 1.68
CA TRP A 273 0.26 3.03 1.36
C TRP A 273 1.57 2.82 0.58
N ARG A 274 2.49 3.79 0.63
CA ARG A 274 3.73 3.80 -0.15
C ARG A 274 4.85 4.35 0.72
N ARG A 275 5.94 3.60 0.83
CA ARG A 275 7.19 4.15 1.36
C ARG A 275 7.97 4.74 0.21
N TYR A 276 8.67 5.83 0.45
CA TYR A 276 9.63 6.39 -0.48
C TYR A 276 10.99 6.37 0.19
N ARG A 277 12.03 6.03 -0.57
CA ARG A 277 13.41 6.22 -0.16
C ARG A 277 14.04 7.22 -1.11
N ILE A 278 14.24 8.44 -0.63
CA ILE A 278 14.90 9.50 -1.38
C ILE A 278 16.40 9.33 -1.17
N ASN A 279 17.09 8.88 -2.20
CA ASN A 279 18.54 8.75 -2.24
C ASN A 279 19.14 10.06 -2.77
N VAL A 280 19.88 10.77 -1.93
CA VAL A 280 20.44 12.07 -2.30
C VAL A 280 21.91 11.92 -2.68
N ILE A 281 22.27 12.52 -3.80
CA ILE A 281 23.63 12.61 -4.31
C ILE A 281 23.93 14.05 -4.71
N ASP A 282 25.16 14.49 -4.51
CA ASP A 282 25.59 15.79 -5.03
C ASP A 282 25.49 15.79 -6.55
N VAL A 283 25.17 16.94 -7.11
CA VAL A 283 25.22 17.16 -8.55
C VAL A 283 26.04 18.41 -8.86
N HIS A 284 26.76 18.35 -9.96
CA HIS A 284 27.57 19.46 -10.45
C HIS A 284 27.14 19.78 -11.88
N PRO A 285 26.73 21.03 -12.17
CA PRO A 285 26.20 21.37 -13.47
C PRO A 285 27.35 21.44 -14.48
N VAL A 286 27.15 20.81 -15.64
CA VAL A 286 28.10 20.81 -16.75
C VAL A 286 28.08 22.17 -17.47
N THR A 287 26.92 22.83 -17.46
CA THR A 287 26.69 24.15 -18.05
C THR A 287 26.17 25.13 -17.01
N ALA A 288 26.17 26.42 -17.31
CA ALA A 288 25.55 27.41 -16.43
C ALA A 288 24.04 27.16 -16.35
N LEU A 289 23.43 27.45 -15.19
CA LEU A 289 21.98 27.45 -15.04
C LEU A 289 21.34 28.37 -16.10
N PRO A 290 20.24 27.96 -16.76
CA PRO A 290 19.61 28.78 -17.79
C PRO A 290 19.03 30.06 -17.18
N ASP A 291 19.13 31.17 -17.93
CA ASP A 291 18.56 32.47 -17.52
C ASP A 291 17.03 32.42 -17.35
N ALA A 292 16.38 31.52 -18.10
CA ALA A 292 14.95 31.27 -18.03
C ALA A 292 14.70 29.78 -17.77
N PHE A 293 14.03 29.50 -16.66
CA PHE A 293 13.59 28.17 -16.28
C PHE A 293 12.23 27.86 -16.94
N SER A 294 12.12 26.72 -17.60
CA SER A 294 10.87 26.20 -18.15
C SER A 294 10.83 24.71 -17.92
N SER A 295 9.88 24.26 -17.11
CA SER A 295 9.67 22.86 -16.78
C SER A 295 8.17 22.55 -16.79
N GLU A 296 7.83 21.32 -17.15
CA GLU A 296 6.46 20.81 -16.98
C GLU A 296 6.21 20.32 -15.55
N ALA A 297 7.27 19.86 -14.87
CA ALA A 297 7.22 19.31 -13.51
C ALA A 297 7.27 20.39 -12.42
N HIS A 298 8.07 21.44 -12.61
CA HIS A 298 8.25 22.51 -11.61
C HIS A 298 7.95 23.89 -12.17
N ASP A 299 7.45 24.78 -11.33
CA ASP A 299 7.11 26.16 -11.71
C ASP A 299 7.97 27.24 -11.02
N ALA A 300 8.85 26.83 -10.09
CA ALA A 300 9.79 27.72 -9.42
C ALA A 300 11.04 26.97 -8.96
N LEU A 301 12.18 27.66 -8.98
CA LEU A 301 13.44 27.24 -8.36
C LEU A 301 13.84 28.27 -7.30
N ARG A 302 14.46 27.82 -6.20
CA ARG A 302 14.96 28.71 -5.16
C ARG A 302 16.21 28.14 -4.50
N TRP A 303 17.15 29.02 -4.20
CA TRP A 303 18.23 28.69 -3.27
C TRP A 303 17.71 28.78 -1.84
N PHE A 304 17.75 27.66 -1.12
CA PHE A 304 17.40 27.58 0.29
C PHE A 304 18.67 27.47 1.13
N GLY A 305 18.79 28.28 2.17
CA GLY A 305 19.98 28.34 3.03
C GLY A 305 19.69 28.42 4.52
N PRO A 306 20.73 28.57 5.36
CA PRO A 306 20.62 28.53 6.81
C PRO A 306 19.77 29.65 7.43
N THR A 307 19.54 30.74 6.69
CA THR A 307 18.75 31.89 7.14
C THR A 307 17.30 31.83 6.70
N ASP A 308 16.91 30.87 5.85
CA ASP A 308 15.53 30.71 5.41
C ASP A 308 14.68 30.00 6.49
N GLU A 309 13.44 30.46 6.67
CA GLU A 309 12.48 29.83 7.57
C GLU A 309 11.90 28.58 6.91
N VAL A 310 12.35 27.39 7.34
CA VAL A 310 11.95 26.11 6.74
C VAL A 310 10.43 25.89 6.72
N ASP A 311 9.72 26.32 7.76
CA ASP A 311 8.28 26.13 7.88
C ASP A 311 7.46 27.15 7.06
N ALA A 312 8.11 28.09 6.37
CA ALA A 312 7.46 28.97 5.39
C ALA A 312 7.21 28.28 4.03
N PHE A 313 7.63 27.02 3.89
CA PHE A 313 7.49 26.22 2.68
C PHE A 313 6.60 25.02 2.97
N GLU A 314 5.72 24.68 2.02
CA GLU A 314 5.02 23.40 2.04
C GLU A 314 5.95 22.37 1.41
N TRP A 315 6.36 21.35 2.16
CA TRP A 315 7.33 20.34 1.70
C TRP A 315 6.64 19.06 1.22
N LEU A 316 7.19 18.44 0.18
CA LEU A 316 6.78 17.09 -0.20
C LEU A 316 7.43 16.07 0.74
N GLY A 317 6.61 15.23 1.37
CA GLY A 317 7.12 14.07 2.12
C GLY A 317 8.26 14.41 3.10
N PRO A 318 9.41 13.71 3.04
CA PRO A 318 10.52 13.93 3.96
C PRO A 318 11.48 15.05 3.53
N ASP A 319 11.22 15.78 2.43
CA ASP A 319 12.15 16.78 1.89
C ASP A 319 12.50 17.89 2.89
N ARG A 320 11.57 18.24 3.79
CA ARG A 320 11.86 19.16 4.90
C ARG A 320 13.10 18.74 5.70
N ASP A 321 13.17 17.47 6.08
CA ASP A 321 14.24 16.94 6.91
C ASP A 321 15.52 16.69 6.09
N VAL A 322 15.36 16.34 4.81
CA VAL A 322 16.47 16.25 3.85
C VAL A 322 17.19 17.59 3.76
N ILE A 323 16.47 18.66 3.44
CA ILE A 323 17.03 20.00 3.23
C ILE A 323 17.68 20.53 4.51
N LEU A 324 17.03 20.39 5.67
CA LEU A 324 17.63 20.79 6.95
C LEU A 324 18.95 20.08 7.22
N THR A 325 19.04 18.79 6.89
CA THR A 325 20.28 18.01 7.06
C THR A 325 21.36 18.48 6.08
N LEU A 326 21.02 18.72 4.82
CA LEU A 326 21.97 19.17 3.80
C LEU A 326 22.52 20.56 4.13
N VAL A 327 21.66 21.51 4.51
CA VAL A 327 22.09 22.87 4.87
C VAL A 327 22.93 22.90 6.15
N ALA A 328 22.73 21.96 7.08
CA ALA A 328 23.55 21.85 8.29
C ALA A 328 24.93 21.22 8.05
N THR A 329 25.12 20.50 6.93
CA THR A 329 26.33 19.71 6.64
C THR A 329 27.10 20.17 5.39
N GLY A 330 26.53 21.10 4.62
CA GLY A 330 27.09 21.70 3.41
C GLY A 330 27.94 22.93 3.65
#